data_AF-A0A936QBA5-F1
#
_entry.id   AF-A0A936QBA5-F1
#
_cell.length_a   1.000
_cell.length_b   1.000
_cell.length_c   1.000
_cell.angle_alpha   90.00
_cell.angle_beta   90.00
_cell.angle_gamma   90.00
#
_symmetry.space_group_name_H-M   'P 1'
#
loop_
_entity.id
_entity.type
_entity.pdbx_description
1 polymer ?
#
loop_
_entity_poly.entity_id
_entity_poly.type
_entity_poly.pdbx_seq_one_letter_code
_entity_poly.pdbx_strand_id
1 'polypeptide(L)'
;MKPPWALLLLALLACSSAGAQTPDGRGFDPTGVWYGQHGPLALMRAGDTLTFSYSGVFGATAHICDGIGVAGFAGDGTWEHADEQGTVTFTTKGGKVTMQTTNGSPHSAAPTGPVTFTKDGWKPAFNCTVVAPKAHFLTAAPSPEQRKGYVVKGNVVEAVGLVNEGTPGWLPRAVRREEETTAGLLERDALECREEK
;
A
#
# COMPACT_ATOMS: atom_id res chain seq x y z
N MET A 1 -32.16 -55.61 -26.39
CA MET A 1 -32.83 -54.29 -26.44
C MET A 1 -32.12 -53.35 -25.46
N LYS A 2 -31.62 -52.22 -25.92
CA LYS A 2 -31.23 -51.02 -25.13
C LYS A 2 -32.40 -50.01 -25.24
N PRO A 3 -32.54 -48.94 -24.42
CA PRO A 3 -31.91 -48.53 -23.14
C PRO A 3 -32.99 -47.94 -22.16
N PRO A 4 -32.83 -46.86 -21.33
CA PRO A 4 -31.71 -46.29 -20.53
C PRO A 4 -32.09 -45.95 -19.04
N TRP A 5 -31.12 -45.37 -18.30
CA TRP A 5 -31.28 -44.39 -17.18
C TRP A 5 -31.78 -44.92 -15.81
N ALA A 6 -31.23 -44.54 -14.65
CA ALA A 6 -30.43 -43.38 -14.28
C ALA A 6 -29.46 -43.73 -13.13
N LEU A 7 -28.18 -43.40 -13.31
CA LEU A 7 -27.20 -43.21 -12.24
C LEU A 7 -27.43 -41.82 -11.65
N LEU A 8 -27.88 -41.74 -10.39
CA LEU A 8 -27.87 -40.50 -9.63
C LEU A 8 -26.49 -40.33 -8.99
N LEU A 9 -25.59 -39.62 -9.69
CA LEU A 9 -24.38 -39.05 -9.09
C LEU A 9 -24.79 -37.76 -8.36
N LEU A 10 -24.87 -37.80 -7.03
CA LEU A 10 -24.87 -36.58 -6.22
C LEU A 10 -23.48 -35.94 -6.30
N ALA A 11 -23.35 -34.91 -7.14
CA ALA A 11 -22.22 -34.00 -7.09
C ALA A 11 -22.38 -33.11 -5.85
N LEU A 12 -21.58 -33.37 -4.81
CA LEU A 12 -21.31 -32.39 -3.75
C LEU A 12 -20.59 -31.21 -4.39
N LEU A 13 -21.33 -30.13 -4.69
CA LEU A 13 -20.74 -28.82 -4.88
C LEU A 13 -20.08 -28.41 -3.57
N ALA A 14 -18.76 -28.58 -3.49
CA ALA A 14 -17.95 -27.82 -2.56
C ALA A 14 -18.01 -26.35 -3.03
N CYS A 15 -18.94 -25.58 -2.47
CA CYS A 15 -18.87 -24.13 -2.51
C CYS A 15 -17.56 -23.73 -1.83
N SER A 16 -16.54 -23.44 -2.62
CA SER A 16 -15.38 -22.68 -2.19
C SER A 16 -15.90 -21.34 -1.68
N SER A 17 -16.11 -21.23 -0.36
CA SER A 17 -16.31 -19.97 0.31
C SER A 17 -15.01 -19.19 0.16
N ALA A 18 -14.94 -18.33 -0.85
CA ALA A 18 -14.01 -17.21 -0.85
C ALA A 18 -14.25 -16.47 0.47
N GLY A 19 -13.29 -16.58 1.39
CA GLY A 19 -13.40 -15.99 2.71
C GLY A 19 -13.62 -14.49 2.56
N ALA A 20 -14.84 -14.03 2.79
CA ALA A 20 -15.10 -12.63 3.03
C ALA A 20 -14.31 -12.28 4.30
N GLN A 21 -13.21 -11.56 4.14
CA GLN A 21 -12.44 -11.03 5.25
C GLN A 21 -13.41 -10.21 6.11
N THR A 22 -13.64 -10.65 7.34
CA THR A 22 -14.41 -9.89 8.32
C THR A 22 -13.87 -8.47 8.33
N PRO A 23 -14.71 -7.42 8.21
CA PRO A 23 -14.24 -6.05 8.27
C PRO A 23 -13.50 -5.86 9.59
N ASP A 24 -12.17 -5.81 9.52
CA ASP A 24 -11.41 -5.35 10.65
C ASP A 24 -11.61 -3.83 10.75
N GLY A 25 -11.60 -3.27 11.96
CA GLY A 25 -11.85 -1.83 12.18
C GLY A 25 -10.83 -0.90 11.50
N ARG A 26 -9.98 -1.42 10.59
CA ARG A 26 -8.92 -0.73 9.87
C ARG A 26 -9.41 -0.04 8.60
N GLY A 27 -10.71 -0.12 8.28
CA GLY A 27 -11.26 0.46 7.07
C GLY A 27 -10.98 -0.41 5.84
N PHE A 28 -11.19 0.14 4.64
CA PHE A 28 -10.90 -0.59 3.40
C PHE A 28 -9.38 -0.68 3.18
N ASP A 29 -8.90 -1.69 2.43
CA ASP A 29 -7.49 -1.77 2.02
C ASP A 29 -7.18 -0.65 1.00
N PRO A 30 -6.39 0.38 1.36
CA PRO A 30 -6.13 1.52 0.49
C PRO A 30 -4.97 1.26 -0.48
N THR A 31 -4.44 0.04 -0.55
CA THR A 31 -3.23 -0.27 -1.32
C THR A 31 -3.36 0.15 -2.79
N GLY A 32 -2.37 0.90 -3.29
CA GLY A 32 -2.35 1.47 -4.63
C GLY A 32 -1.86 2.92 -4.66
N VAL A 33 -1.92 3.54 -5.84
CA VAL A 33 -1.63 4.98 -6.02
C VAL A 33 -2.93 5.74 -6.19
N TRP A 34 -3.11 6.78 -5.41
CA TRP A 34 -4.28 7.66 -5.43
C TRP A 34 -3.90 9.00 -6.03
N TYR A 35 -4.62 9.44 -7.06
CA TYR A 35 -4.41 10.74 -7.67
C TYR A 35 -5.54 11.68 -7.23
N GLY A 36 -5.17 12.79 -6.58
CA GLY A 36 -6.08 13.84 -6.14
C GLY A 36 -5.71 15.19 -6.75
N GLN A 37 -6.50 16.22 -6.45
CA GLN A 37 -6.26 17.59 -6.94
C GLN A 37 -4.90 18.16 -6.49
N HIS A 38 -4.37 17.68 -5.37
CA HIS A 38 -3.12 18.17 -4.79
C HIS A 38 -1.89 17.39 -5.24
N GLY A 39 -2.05 16.27 -5.94
CA GLY A 39 -0.94 15.39 -6.32
C GLY A 39 -1.21 13.91 -6.02
N PRO A 40 -0.24 13.04 -6.29
CA PRO A 40 -0.33 11.62 -5.99
C PRO A 40 -0.02 11.24 -4.52
N LEU A 41 -0.68 10.19 -4.05
CA LEU A 41 -0.45 9.51 -2.78
C LEU A 41 -0.39 7.99 -3.02
N ALA A 42 0.79 7.40 -2.87
CA ALA A 42 1.02 5.96 -2.85
C ALA A 42 0.81 5.40 -1.44
N LEU A 43 0.02 4.34 -1.32
CA LEU A 43 -0.27 3.65 -0.07
C LEU A 43 -0.08 2.15 -0.23
N MET A 44 0.44 1.50 0.80
CA MET A 44 0.56 0.05 0.86
C MET A 44 0.32 -0.44 2.29
N ARG A 45 -0.74 -1.22 2.48
CA ARG A 45 -1.11 -1.77 3.78
C ARG A 45 -0.45 -3.14 3.99
N ALA A 46 0.08 -3.34 5.18
CA ALA A 46 0.59 -4.62 5.65
C ALA A 46 0.32 -4.78 7.15
N GLY A 47 -0.68 -5.59 7.48
CA GLY A 47 -1.14 -5.76 8.86
C GLY A 47 -1.57 -4.41 9.48
N ASP A 48 -0.91 -4.05 10.58
CA ASP A 48 -1.11 -2.80 11.35
C ASP A 48 -0.23 -1.64 10.86
N THR A 49 0.39 -1.77 9.69
CA THR A 49 1.22 -0.72 9.09
C THR A 49 0.69 -0.27 7.74
N LEU A 50 0.87 1.01 7.46
CA LEU A 50 0.57 1.65 6.18
C LEU A 50 1.81 2.40 5.71
N THR A 51 2.53 1.82 4.76
CA THR A 51 3.63 2.52 4.08
C THR A 51 3.01 3.57 3.15
N PHE A 52 3.51 4.79 3.21
CA PHE A 52 3.05 5.88 2.37
C PHE A 52 4.19 6.56 1.63
N SER A 53 3.87 7.13 0.48
CA SER A 53 4.71 8.08 -0.27
C SER A 53 3.79 9.09 -0.94
N TYR A 54 4.10 10.38 -0.87
CA TYR A 54 3.33 11.42 -1.56
C TYR A 54 4.26 12.47 -2.14
N SER A 55 3.75 13.12 -3.18
CA SER A 55 4.24 14.40 -3.65
C SER A 55 3.02 15.26 -3.97
N GLY A 56 2.97 16.49 -3.48
CA GLY A 56 1.81 17.33 -3.70
C GLY A 56 2.01 18.79 -3.35
N VAL A 57 1.12 19.62 -3.88
CA VAL A 57 1.10 21.05 -3.62
C VAL A 57 0.10 21.35 -2.51
N PHE A 58 0.61 21.76 -1.36
CA PHE A 58 -0.19 22.05 -0.17
C PHE A 58 0.02 23.48 0.34
N GLY A 59 -0.91 23.90 1.21
CA GLY A 59 -0.84 25.18 1.91
C GLY A 59 -1.22 26.40 1.07
N ALA A 60 -1.37 27.54 1.75
CA ALA A 60 -1.81 28.79 1.13
C ALA A 60 -0.79 29.39 0.14
N THR A 61 0.49 29.01 0.25
CA THR A 61 1.58 29.48 -0.61
C THR A 61 1.92 28.51 -1.74
N ALA A 62 1.19 27.39 -1.87
CA ALA A 62 1.35 26.42 -2.94
C ALA A 62 2.80 25.92 -3.15
N HIS A 63 3.44 25.43 -2.09
CA HIS A 63 4.75 24.80 -2.18
C HIS A 63 4.59 23.29 -2.40
N ILE A 64 5.59 22.69 -3.08
CA ILE A 64 5.68 21.23 -3.23
C ILE A 64 6.12 20.64 -1.90
N CYS A 65 5.39 19.61 -1.48
CA CYS A 65 5.64 18.84 -0.27
C CYS A 65 5.72 17.36 -0.62
N ASP A 66 6.73 16.70 -0.08
CA ASP A 66 7.01 15.30 -0.33
C ASP A 66 7.20 14.57 1.00
N GLY A 67 6.64 13.37 1.08
CA GLY A 67 6.78 12.53 2.25
C GLY A 67 6.89 11.06 1.90
N ILE A 68 7.65 10.33 2.71
CA ILE A 68 7.70 8.88 2.70
C ILE A 68 7.84 8.39 4.14
N GLY A 69 7.13 7.34 4.50
CA GLY A 69 7.14 6.84 5.86
C GLY A 69 6.29 5.60 6.06
N VAL A 70 6.15 5.22 7.33
CA VAL A 70 5.25 4.16 7.78
C VAL A 70 4.33 4.73 8.86
N ALA A 71 3.04 4.66 8.63
CA ALA A 71 2.00 4.97 9.61
C ALA A 71 1.55 3.70 10.33
N GLY A 72 1.33 3.79 11.65
CA GLY A 72 0.76 2.72 12.46
C GLY A 72 -0.76 2.84 12.54
N PHE A 73 -1.47 1.72 12.65
CA PHE A 73 -2.91 1.72 12.87
C PHE A 73 -3.27 2.35 14.22
N ALA A 74 -4.06 3.43 14.20
CA ALA A 74 -4.47 4.20 15.37
C ALA A 74 -5.92 3.90 15.81
N GLY A 75 -6.63 3.03 15.08
CA GLY A 75 -8.02 2.70 15.36
C GLY A 75 -8.99 3.28 14.34
N ASP A 76 -10.11 2.60 14.14
CA ASP A 76 -11.27 3.13 13.43
C ASP A 76 -10.95 3.71 12.03
N GLY A 77 -10.19 2.95 11.24
CA GLY A 77 -9.75 3.30 9.88
C GLY A 77 -8.68 4.41 9.80
N THR A 78 -8.11 4.80 10.94
CA THR A 78 -7.11 5.86 11.08
C THR A 78 -5.71 5.28 11.20
N TRP A 79 -4.75 5.94 10.56
CA TRP A 79 -3.34 5.58 10.54
C TRP A 79 -2.50 6.83 10.81
N GLU A 80 -1.51 6.72 11.70
CA GLU A 80 -0.72 7.87 12.14
C GLU A 80 0.77 7.64 11.93
N HIS A 81 1.44 8.65 11.40
CA HIS A 81 2.88 8.74 11.33
C HIS A 81 3.32 9.99 12.08
N ALA A 82 4.07 9.81 13.17
CA ALA A 82 4.61 10.89 13.97
C ALA A 82 6.14 10.97 13.81
N ASP A 83 6.64 12.19 13.72
CA ASP A 83 8.06 12.51 13.84
C ASP A 83 8.26 13.51 14.99
N GLU A 84 9.48 14.06 15.11
CA GLU A 84 9.82 15.02 16.18
C GLU A 84 9.05 16.36 16.07
N GLN A 85 8.48 16.68 14.91
CA GLN A 85 7.88 17.98 14.62
C GLN A 85 6.35 17.92 14.47
N GLY A 86 5.77 16.77 14.17
CA GLY A 86 4.33 16.65 14.05
C GLY A 86 3.82 15.25 13.70
N THR A 87 2.54 15.20 13.34
CA THR A 87 1.83 13.95 13.03
C THR A 87 1.01 14.10 11.76
N VAL A 88 1.27 13.20 10.81
CA VAL A 88 0.44 13.01 9.62
C VAL A 88 -0.55 11.89 9.89
N THR A 89 -1.82 12.16 9.61
CA THR A 89 -2.91 11.20 9.77
C THR A 89 -3.52 10.85 8.42
N PHE A 90 -3.77 9.56 8.21
CA PHE A 90 -4.52 9.04 7.08
C PHE A 90 -5.80 8.37 7.57
N THR A 91 -6.91 8.57 6.86
CA THR A 91 -8.17 7.85 7.13
C THR A 91 -8.65 7.13 5.89
N THR A 92 -9.07 5.88 6.04
CA THR A 92 -9.39 4.93 4.94
C THR A 92 -10.85 4.45 5.03
N LYS A 93 -11.78 5.41 4.96
CA LYS A 93 -13.20 5.19 5.23
C LYS A 93 -14.09 5.81 4.17
N GLY A 94 -15.31 5.28 4.05
CA GLY A 94 -16.32 5.82 3.12
C GLY A 94 -15.87 5.78 1.66
N GLY A 95 -15.03 4.82 1.28
CA GLY A 95 -14.52 4.66 -0.09
C GLY A 95 -13.50 5.72 -0.53
N LYS A 96 -12.99 6.54 0.40
CA LYS A 96 -12.00 7.59 0.14
C LYS A 96 -10.84 7.53 1.12
N VAL A 97 -9.70 8.06 0.70
CA VAL A 97 -8.57 8.32 1.58
C VAL A 97 -8.57 9.80 1.94
N THR A 98 -8.41 10.14 3.22
CA THR A 98 -8.10 11.51 3.63
C THR A 98 -6.72 11.58 4.27
N MET A 99 -6.01 12.68 4.06
CA MET A 99 -4.70 12.95 4.63
C MET A 99 -4.70 14.35 5.24
N GLN A 100 -4.12 14.51 6.43
CA GLN A 100 -3.92 15.82 7.08
C GLN A 100 -2.85 15.74 8.16
N THR A 101 -2.30 16.90 8.49
CA THR A 101 -1.55 17.13 9.71
C THR A 101 -2.52 17.31 10.87
N THR A 102 -2.41 16.47 11.91
CA THR A 102 -3.26 16.55 13.10
C THR A 102 -2.56 17.14 14.32
N ASN A 103 -1.23 17.17 14.31
CA ASN A 103 -0.42 17.77 15.36
C ASN A 103 0.88 18.35 14.78
N GLY A 104 1.32 19.49 15.32
CA GLY A 104 2.58 20.13 14.94
C GLY A 104 2.72 20.44 13.44
N SER A 105 3.97 20.39 12.98
CA SER A 105 4.37 20.62 11.59
C SER A 105 5.34 19.51 11.17
N PRO A 106 4.87 18.34 10.70
CA PRO A 106 5.74 17.21 10.39
C PRO A 106 6.74 17.57 9.28
N HIS A 107 7.95 17.00 9.33
CA HIS A 107 9.03 17.28 8.37
C HIS A 107 8.60 17.01 6.92
N SER A 108 7.72 16.03 6.73
CA SER A 108 7.19 15.67 5.41
C SER A 108 6.30 16.76 4.77
N ALA A 109 5.97 17.82 5.52
CA ALA A 109 5.16 18.95 5.06
C ALA A 109 3.75 18.55 4.56
N ALA A 110 3.04 17.75 5.35
CA ALA A 110 1.65 17.36 5.08
C ALA A 110 0.66 18.55 5.19
N PRO A 111 -0.52 18.49 4.53
CA PRO A 111 -1.48 19.57 4.50
C PRO A 111 -2.08 19.83 5.89
N THR A 112 -2.24 21.11 6.25
CA THR A 112 -2.81 21.52 7.56
C THR A 112 -4.31 21.26 7.68
N GLY A 113 -5.00 20.97 6.58
CA GLY A 113 -6.41 20.57 6.55
C GLY A 113 -6.60 19.29 5.73
N PRO A 114 -7.79 18.65 5.83
CA PRO A 114 -8.06 17.39 5.16
C PRO A 114 -8.05 17.55 3.64
N VAL A 115 -7.12 16.84 2.99
CA VAL A 115 -7.18 16.58 1.55
C VAL A 115 -7.78 15.20 1.31
N THR A 116 -8.56 15.06 0.24
CA THR A 116 -9.29 13.83 -0.08
C THR A 116 -8.83 13.25 -1.41
N PHE A 117 -8.71 11.92 -1.44
CA PHE A 117 -8.47 11.12 -2.64
C PHE A 117 -9.62 10.14 -2.84
N THR A 118 -10.16 10.09 -4.06
CA THR A 118 -11.28 9.22 -4.42
C THR A 118 -10.84 8.10 -5.36
N LYS A 119 -11.72 7.12 -5.55
CA LYS A 119 -11.45 5.95 -6.38
C LYS A 119 -11.28 6.27 -7.87
N ASP A 120 -11.83 7.40 -8.34
CA ASP A 120 -11.78 7.81 -9.75
C ASP A 120 -10.34 8.02 -10.25
N GLY A 121 -9.43 8.39 -9.34
CA GLY A 121 -8.00 8.53 -9.60
C GLY A 121 -7.17 7.40 -9.01
N TRP A 122 -7.73 6.24 -8.66
CA TRP A 122 -6.96 5.16 -8.03
C TRP A 122 -6.41 4.18 -9.06
N LYS A 123 -5.10 3.90 -8.96
CA LYS A 123 -4.43 2.79 -9.63
C LYS A 123 -4.11 1.70 -8.61
N PRO A 124 -4.48 0.43 -8.88
CA PRO A 124 -4.19 -0.67 -7.98
C PRO A 124 -2.70 -0.95 -7.87
N ALA A 125 -2.30 -1.72 -6.86
CA ALA A 125 -0.99 -2.34 -6.87
C ALA A 125 -0.88 -3.37 -8.01
N PHE A 126 0.36 -3.61 -8.43
CA PHE A 126 0.70 -4.58 -9.47
C PHE A 126 1.61 -5.66 -8.90
N ASN A 127 1.89 -6.70 -9.70
CA ASN A 127 2.82 -7.76 -9.30
C ASN A 127 4.17 -7.59 -9.98
N CYS A 128 5.24 -7.80 -9.21
CA CYS A 128 6.60 -7.92 -9.74
C CYS A 128 7.20 -9.26 -9.36
N THR A 129 7.99 -9.82 -10.26
CA THR A 129 8.81 -11.00 -10.00
C THR A 129 10.19 -10.55 -9.53
N VAL A 130 10.72 -11.13 -8.47
CA VAL A 130 12.08 -10.88 -8.01
C VAL A 130 13.07 -11.55 -8.97
N VAL A 131 13.97 -10.77 -9.55
CA VAL A 131 14.99 -11.26 -10.49
C VAL A 131 16.38 -11.37 -9.87
N ALA A 132 16.64 -10.57 -8.82
CA ALA A 132 17.87 -10.67 -8.03
C ALA A 132 17.93 -12.00 -7.28
N PRO A 133 19.12 -12.62 -7.09
CA PRO A 133 19.26 -13.85 -6.29
C PRO A 133 18.65 -13.71 -4.89
N LYS A 134 18.85 -12.54 -4.26
CA LYS A 134 18.33 -12.16 -2.97
C LYS A 134 18.22 -10.64 -2.89
N ALA A 135 17.11 -10.12 -2.38
CA ALA A 135 16.89 -8.69 -2.17
C ALA A 135 16.32 -8.47 -0.75
N HIS A 136 17.00 -7.63 0.03
CA HIS A 136 16.54 -7.26 1.37
C HIS A 136 15.52 -6.14 1.29
N PHE A 137 14.50 -6.18 2.16
CA PHE A 137 13.63 -5.03 2.34
C PHE A 137 14.41 -3.90 2.97
N LEU A 138 14.14 -2.66 2.56
CA LEU A 138 14.58 -1.47 3.27
C LEU A 138 13.44 -0.81 4.04
N THR A 139 13.79 0.07 4.98
CA THR A 139 12.84 0.97 5.65
C THR A 139 12.24 1.96 4.63
N ALA A 140 10.96 2.29 4.82
CA ALA A 140 10.34 3.38 4.05
C ALA A 140 10.61 4.70 4.76
N ALA A 141 11.69 5.35 4.37
CA ALA A 141 12.17 6.61 4.92
C ALA A 141 12.98 7.36 3.83
N PRO A 142 13.23 8.68 3.97
CA PRO A 142 14.05 9.43 3.02
C PRO A 142 15.47 8.86 2.85
N SER A 143 16.01 8.23 3.90
CA SER A 143 17.26 7.48 3.87
C SER A 143 16.97 6.02 4.22
N PRO A 144 16.65 5.16 3.24
CA PRO A 144 16.30 3.76 3.49
C PRO A 144 17.45 2.94 4.11
N GLU A 145 17.13 2.15 5.12
CA GLU A 145 18.06 1.25 5.81
C GLU A 145 17.67 -0.20 5.61
N GLN A 146 18.68 -1.09 5.55
CA GLN A 146 18.44 -2.51 5.32
C GLN A 146 17.77 -3.20 6.50
N ARG A 147 16.71 -3.96 6.21
CA ARG A 147 16.00 -4.82 7.17
C ARG A 147 16.47 -6.27 7.06
N LYS A 148 16.18 -7.03 8.12
CA LYS A 148 16.49 -8.47 8.17
C LYS A 148 15.66 -9.28 7.16
N GLY A 149 14.41 -8.88 6.91
CA GLY A 149 13.53 -9.54 5.95
C GLY A 149 14.07 -9.42 4.52
N TYR A 150 13.85 -10.46 3.72
CA TYR A 150 14.29 -10.50 2.33
C TYR A 150 13.37 -11.36 1.47
N VAL A 151 13.50 -11.18 0.16
CA VAL A 151 12.92 -12.03 -0.88
C VAL A 151 14.03 -12.60 -1.75
N VAL A 152 13.73 -13.67 -2.48
CA VAL A 152 14.68 -14.35 -3.36
C VAL A 152 14.13 -14.47 -4.77
N LYS A 153 15.01 -14.76 -5.72
CA LYS A 153 14.66 -14.92 -7.14
C LYS A 153 13.44 -15.82 -7.33
N GLY A 154 12.50 -15.38 -8.16
CA GLY A 154 11.26 -16.09 -8.47
C GLY A 154 10.12 -15.84 -7.48
N ASN A 155 10.35 -15.19 -6.34
CA ASN A 155 9.25 -14.70 -5.51
C ASN A 155 8.44 -13.65 -6.27
N VAL A 156 7.12 -13.63 -6.04
CA VAL A 156 6.22 -12.58 -6.52
C VAL A 156 5.92 -11.64 -5.36
N VAL A 157 6.01 -10.34 -5.62
CA VAL A 157 5.73 -9.28 -4.65
C VAL A 157 4.64 -8.35 -5.17
N GLU A 158 3.77 -7.88 -4.28
CA GLU A 158 2.81 -6.81 -4.57
C GLU A 158 3.52 -5.45 -4.51
N ALA A 159 3.14 -4.56 -5.41
CA ALA A 159 3.91 -3.39 -5.79
C ALA A 159 3.08 -2.13 -5.97
N VAL A 160 3.53 -1.04 -5.36
CA VAL A 160 3.03 0.31 -5.64
C VAL A 160 4.19 1.18 -6.12
N GLY A 161 3.95 2.05 -7.11
CA GLY A 161 4.95 3.02 -7.57
C GLY A 161 5.19 4.10 -6.51
N LEU A 162 6.44 4.47 -6.25
CA LEU A 162 6.71 5.68 -5.48
C LEU A 162 6.33 6.92 -6.26
N VAL A 163 5.91 7.94 -5.52
CA VAL A 163 5.46 9.20 -6.10
C VAL A 163 6.14 10.41 -5.49
N ASN A 164 6.93 10.23 -4.42
CA ASN A 164 7.80 11.26 -3.88
C ASN A 164 9.07 11.43 -4.74
N GLU A 165 9.56 12.67 -4.87
CA GLU A 165 10.67 12.99 -5.77
C GLU A 165 12.04 12.56 -5.22
N GLY A 166 12.15 12.41 -3.89
CA GLY A 166 13.42 12.12 -3.20
C GLY A 166 13.95 10.68 -3.29
N THR A 167 13.17 9.71 -3.76
CA THR A 167 13.59 8.28 -3.73
C THR A 167 13.21 7.49 -5.01
N PRO A 168 13.64 7.92 -6.22
CA PRO A 168 13.16 7.35 -7.49
C PRO A 168 13.60 5.91 -7.78
N GLY A 169 14.64 5.40 -7.11
CA GLY A 169 15.16 4.03 -7.29
C GLY A 169 14.40 2.92 -6.54
N TRP A 170 13.38 3.31 -5.76
CA TRP A 170 12.75 2.44 -4.77
C TRP A 170 11.26 2.27 -5.02
N LEU A 171 10.71 1.24 -4.40
CA LEU A 171 9.37 0.78 -4.66
C LEU A 171 8.76 0.19 -3.37
N PRO A 172 7.61 0.69 -2.86
CA PRO A 172 6.86 0.06 -1.79
C PRO A 172 6.42 -1.31 -2.23
N ARG A 173 6.81 -2.31 -1.45
CA ARG A 173 6.54 -3.71 -1.72
C ARG A 173 5.99 -4.39 -0.50
N ALA A 174 5.00 -5.24 -0.72
CA ALA A 174 4.46 -6.13 0.27
C ALA A 174 4.58 -7.56 -0.26
N VAL A 175 5.05 -8.45 0.59
CA VAL A 175 4.90 -9.90 0.39
C VAL A 175 3.81 -10.34 1.33
N ARG A 176 2.70 -10.82 0.76
CA ARG A 176 1.66 -11.54 1.50
C ARG A 176 2.02 -13.03 1.48
N ARG A 177 2.44 -13.58 2.62
CA ARG A 177 2.47 -15.02 2.88
C ARG A 177 1.23 -15.39 3.69
N GLU A 178 0.84 -16.66 3.66
CA GLU A 178 -0.42 -17.17 4.24
C GLU A 178 -0.70 -16.68 5.68
N GLU A 179 0.35 -16.39 6.47
CA GLU A 179 0.21 -15.89 7.85
C GLU A 179 1.01 -14.60 8.15
N GLU A 180 1.78 -14.07 7.20
CA GLU A 180 2.63 -12.89 7.43
C GLU A 180 2.61 -11.95 6.23
N THR A 181 2.41 -10.66 6.49
CA THR A 181 2.65 -9.61 5.48
C THR A 181 3.88 -8.81 5.86
N THR A 182 4.95 -8.94 5.08
CA THR A 182 6.13 -8.06 5.21
C THR A 182 6.05 -6.96 4.18
N ALA A 183 6.02 -5.70 4.61
CA ALA A 183 6.16 -4.55 3.72
C ALA A 183 7.44 -3.77 3.96
N GLY A 184 7.99 -3.18 2.90
CA GLY A 184 9.17 -2.32 2.92
C GLY A 184 9.50 -1.82 1.53
N LEU A 185 10.63 -1.15 1.36
CA LEU A 185 11.12 -0.79 0.03
C LEU A 185 11.94 -1.94 -0.56
N LEU A 186 11.85 -2.15 -1.87
CA LEU A 186 12.82 -2.91 -2.64
C LEU A 186 13.39 -2.03 -3.75
N GLU A 187 14.65 -2.30 -4.13
CA GLU A 187 15.25 -1.69 -5.32
C GLU A 187 14.47 -2.09 -6.55
N ARG A 188 14.25 -1.12 -7.44
CA ARG A 188 13.55 -1.34 -8.71
C ARG A 188 14.25 -2.38 -9.58
N ASP A 189 15.57 -2.33 -9.65
CA ASP A 189 16.38 -3.22 -10.51
C ASP A 189 16.44 -4.67 -9.99
N ALA A 190 16.03 -4.91 -8.74
CA ALA A 190 15.86 -6.26 -8.21
C ALA A 190 14.58 -6.94 -8.71
N LEU A 191 13.72 -6.22 -9.44
CA LEU A 191 12.37 -6.62 -9.81
C LEU A 191 12.12 -6.52 -11.32
N GLU A 192 11.30 -7.44 -11.81
CA GLU A 192 10.68 -7.37 -13.13
C GLU A 192 9.16 -7.22 -12.95
N CYS A 193 8.65 -6.04 -13.30
CA CYS A 193 7.25 -5.67 -13.07
C CYS A 193 6.47 -5.76 -14.38
N ARG A 194 5.43 -6.61 -14.43
CA ARG A 194 4.73 -6.90 -15.68
C ARG A 194 3.76 -5.81 -16.15
N GLU A 195 3.46 -4.81 -15.32
CA GLU A 195 2.47 -3.77 -15.62
C GLU A 195 2.80 -2.41 -14.99
N GLU A 196 4.00 -1.89 -15.23
CA GLU A 196 4.31 -0.49 -14.87
C GLU A 196 3.81 0.51 -15.93
N LYS A 197 2.57 0.34 -16.41
CA LYS A 197 1.94 1.20 -17.42
C LYS A 197 0.87 2.11 -16.82
#